data_AF-R3TYR9-F1
#
_entry.id   AF-R3TYR9-F1
#
_cell.length_a   1.000
_cell.length_b   1.000
_cell.length_c   1.000
_cell.angle_alpha   90.00
_cell.angle_beta   90.00
_cell.angle_gamma   90.00
#
_symmetry.space_group_name_H-M   'P 1'
#
loop_
_entity.id
_entity.type
_entity.pdbx_description
1 polymer ?
#
loop_
_entity_poly.entity_id
_entity_poly.type
_entity_poly.pdbx_seq_one_letter_code
_entity_poly.pdbx_strand_id
1 'polypeptide(L)'
;MRNKKTIKKVSGIIFLILMILCLLFLGGFMVISSKGFDLISDWLLFVAIIGSFLFLGLTVLCLIDLDKKRKIQIIWIEIGVIIVVSILFGLVKPKEKTIMSLSPDAKQVFLVKETSNDHALYYFNNYYLIVARLKEKLPVGEITDYQLTWLTNETCVLVYRSKDQALHQYIGTYGGRKIAYSYVLSNLTGSWVSKDGKTSLTSSGATGVVIKADGEVEEYPFEQAKQFGTTALALNDDKNAKWSISLNSENEYNDQGELVKNAQTKIILLKAGLEDPQKIELYFQQ
;
A
#
# COMPACT_ATOMS: atom_id res chain seq x y z
N MET A 1 53.43 1.59 8.17
CA MET A 1 52.62 2.63 8.88
C MET A 1 51.79 3.53 7.96
N ARG A 2 52.22 3.86 6.73
CA ARG A 2 51.50 4.77 5.80
C ARG A 2 50.07 4.31 5.47
N ASN A 3 49.84 3.00 5.33
CA ASN A 3 48.55 2.44 4.93
C ASN A 3 47.42 2.65 5.97
N LYS A 4 47.71 2.54 7.28
CA LYS A 4 46.70 2.67 8.34
C LYS A 4 46.12 4.09 8.47
N LYS A 5 46.96 5.13 8.31
CA LYS A 5 46.51 6.53 8.34
C LYS A 5 45.67 6.87 7.12
N THR A 6 46.03 6.37 5.94
CA THR A 6 45.26 6.57 4.71
C THR A 6 43.90 5.87 4.78
N ILE A 7 43.85 4.62 5.25
CA ILE A 7 42.60 3.87 5.46
C ILE A 7 41.66 4.60 6.44
N LYS A 8 42.19 5.09 7.57
CA LYS A 8 41.40 5.86 8.56
C LYS A 8 40.78 7.12 7.95
N LYS A 9 41.55 7.86 7.13
CA LYS A 9 41.06 9.05 6.43
C LYS A 9 39.98 8.73 5.39
N VAL A 10 40.20 7.69 4.58
CA VAL A 10 39.22 7.24 3.58
C VAL A 10 37.92 6.79 4.25
N SER A 11 38.01 6.00 5.32
CA SER A 11 36.84 5.60 6.11
C SER A 11 36.06 6.78 6.67
N GLY A 12 36.76 7.80 7.19
CA GLY A 12 36.12 9.01 7.71
C GLY A 12 35.40 9.80 6.63
N ILE A 13 35.96 9.88 5.41
CA ILE A 13 35.30 10.53 4.27
C ILE A 13 34.05 9.75 3.83
N ILE A 14 34.09 8.41 3.84
CA ILE A 14 32.93 7.57 3.53
C ILE A 14 31.79 7.83 4.53
N PHE A 15 32.09 7.86 5.83
CA PHE A 15 31.08 8.17 6.84
C PHE A 15 30.52 9.58 6.71
N LEU A 16 31.35 10.56 6.33
CA LEU A 16 30.89 11.92 6.04
C LEU A 16 29.90 11.95 4.87
N ILE A 17 30.18 11.22 3.79
CA ILE A 17 29.27 11.10 2.64
C ILE A 17 27.95 10.46 3.05
N LEU A 18 27.99 9.38 3.83
CA LEU A 18 26.78 8.71 4.35
C LEU A 18 25.94 9.63 5.24
N MET A 19 26.58 10.43 6.10
CA MET A 19 25.91 11.45 6.90
C MET A 19 25.21 12.50 6.03
N ILE A 20 25.90 13.01 5.00
CA ILE A 20 25.32 13.99 4.06
C ILE A 20 24.12 13.37 3.33
N LEU A 21 24.19 12.11 2.92
CA LEU A 21 23.06 11.42 2.29
C LEU A 21 21.85 11.31 3.24
N CYS A 22 22.05 10.99 4.52
CA CYS A 22 20.98 10.98 5.52
C CYS A 22 20.35 12.37 5.68
N LEU A 23 21.15 13.43 5.72
CA LEU A 23 20.66 14.81 5.83
C LEU A 23 19.91 15.26 4.58
N LEU A 24 20.39 14.89 3.38
CA LEU A 24 19.71 15.14 2.13
C LEU A 24 18.37 14.40 2.05
N PHE A 25 18.30 13.17 2.55
CA PHE A 25 17.04 12.43 2.66
C PHE A 25 16.04 13.14 3.58
N LEU A 26 16.48 13.59 4.76
CA LEU A 26 15.63 14.34 5.70
C LEU A 26 15.16 15.68 5.11
N GLY A 27 16.06 16.45 4.50
CA GLY A 27 15.72 17.72 3.86
C GLY A 27 14.81 17.54 2.64
N GLY A 28 15.08 16.53 1.80
CA GLY A 28 14.23 16.17 0.66
C GLY A 28 12.83 15.74 1.11
N PHE A 29 12.74 14.98 2.19
CA PHE A 29 11.45 14.61 2.77
C PHE A 29 10.65 15.83 3.25
N MET A 30 11.26 16.81 3.93
CA MET A 30 10.55 18.04 4.32
C MET A 30 9.94 18.78 3.12
N VAL A 31 10.69 18.85 2.01
CA VAL A 31 10.20 19.48 0.76
C VAL A 31 9.04 18.69 0.16
N ILE A 32 9.11 17.36 0.19
CA ILE A 32 8.05 16.48 -0.33
C ILE A 32 6.80 16.54 0.57
N SER A 33 6.98 16.56 1.89
CA SER A 33 5.91 16.68 2.87
C SER A 33 5.14 17.98 2.76
N SER A 34 5.83 19.10 2.48
CA SER A 34 5.13 20.37 2.20
C SER A 34 4.21 20.33 0.95
N LYS A 35 4.38 19.33 0.08
CA LYS A 35 3.52 19.10 -1.10
C LYS A 35 2.39 18.09 -0.86
N GLY A 36 2.15 17.70 0.40
CA GLY A 36 1.08 16.79 0.79
C GLY A 36 1.41 15.30 0.60
N PHE A 37 2.69 14.95 0.60
CA PHE A 37 3.16 13.57 0.57
C PHE A 37 3.66 13.15 1.95
N ASP A 38 3.17 12.02 2.44
CA ASP A 38 3.62 11.43 3.69
C ASP A 38 4.51 10.23 3.43
N LEU A 39 5.29 9.81 4.43
CA LEU A 39 5.96 8.52 4.35
C LEU A 39 4.96 7.40 4.63
N ILE A 40 5.15 6.29 3.92
CA ILE A 40 4.44 5.04 4.22
C ILE A 40 4.74 4.64 5.66
N SER A 41 5.99 4.84 6.10
CA SER A 41 6.41 4.45 7.43
C SER A 41 7.40 5.43 8.05
N ASP A 42 7.03 5.92 9.23
CA ASP A 42 7.79 6.95 9.94
C ASP A 42 9.12 6.42 10.52
N TRP A 43 9.31 5.09 10.59
CA TRP A 43 10.59 4.50 11.03
C TRP A 43 11.74 4.86 10.09
N LEU A 44 11.46 5.18 8.82
CA LEU A 44 12.47 5.61 7.86
C LEU A 44 13.09 6.94 8.28
N LEU A 45 12.30 7.88 8.81
CA LEU A 45 12.83 9.13 9.37
C LEU A 45 13.67 8.87 10.60
N PHE A 46 13.20 7.98 11.47
CA PHE A 46 13.90 7.61 12.68
C PHE A 46 15.28 7.00 12.38
N VAL A 47 15.35 6.06 11.43
CA VAL A 47 16.61 5.45 10.98
C VAL A 47 17.53 6.48 10.33
N ALA A 48 17.01 7.41 9.54
CA ALA A 48 17.81 8.47 8.96
C ALA A 48 18.40 9.42 10.02
N ILE A 49 17.62 9.77 11.06
CA ILE A 49 18.08 10.60 12.18
C ILE A 49 19.17 9.87 12.97
N ILE A 50 18.92 8.63 13.40
CA ILE A 50 19.92 7.84 14.14
C ILE A 50 21.19 7.62 13.30
N GLY A 51 21.01 7.28 12.02
CA GLY A 51 22.12 7.10 11.08
C GLY A 51 22.97 8.36 10.97
N SER A 52 22.35 9.55 10.93
CA SER A 52 23.08 10.81 10.87
C SER A 52 23.97 11.05 12.09
N PHE A 53 23.49 10.76 13.31
CA PHE A 53 24.28 10.89 14.53
C PHE A 53 25.41 9.86 14.61
N LEU A 54 25.13 8.61 14.22
CA LEU A 54 26.12 7.53 14.21
C LEU A 54 27.24 7.80 13.19
N PHE A 55 26.90 8.27 11.98
CA PHE A 55 27.92 8.60 10.98
C PHE A 55 28.71 9.85 11.36
N LEU A 56 28.11 10.80 12.07
CA LEU A 56 28.79 11.98 12.57
C LEU A 56 29.93 11.63 13.53
N GLY A 57 29.68 10.86 14.60
CA GLY A 57 30.77 10.57 15.54
C GLY A 57 31.76 9.54 15.01
N LEU A 58 31.36 8.60 14.14
CA LEU A 58 32.32 7.78 13.36
C LEU A 58 33.25 8.63 12.50
N THR A 59 32.73 9.68 11.86
CA THR A 59 33.52 10.64 11.09
C THR A 59 34.53 11.37 11.98
N VAL A 60 34.07 11.88 13.14
CA VAL A 60 34.93 12.56 14.13
C VAL A 60 36.04 11.64 14.64
N LEU A 61 35.72 10.39 14.99
CA LEU A 61 36.69 9.40 15.47
C LEU A 61 37.75 9.04 14.41
N CYS A 62 37.36 9.02 13.13
CA CYS A 62 38.24 8.69 12.02
C CYS A 62 39.12 9.87 11.57
N LEU A 63 38.53 11.04 11.35
CA LEU A 63 39.23 12.19 10.77
C LEU A 63 40.07 12.96 11.79
N ILE A 64 39.64 12.99 13.06
CA ILE A 64 40.34 13.74 14.12
C ILE A 64 41.25 12.79 14.90
N ASP A 65 42.50 13.22 15.09
CA ASP A 65 43.45 12.51 15.95
C ASP A 65 43.23 12.95 17.41
N LEU A 66 42.41 12.16 18.10
CA LEU A 66 42.00 12.37 19.49
C LEU A 66 42.72 11.43 20.45
N ASP A 67 42.96 11.92 21.66
CA ASP A 67 43.45 11.11 22.78
C ASP A 67 42.45 9.99 23.15
N LYS A 68 42.98 8.89 23.71
CA LYS A 68 42.18 7.72 24.08
C LYS A 68 41.01 8.07 25.02
N LYS A 69 41.20 9.03 25.95
CA LYS A 69 40.15 9.52 26.85
C LYS A 69 39.02 10.24 26.09
N ARG A 70 39.36 11.13 25.14
CA ARG A 70 38.39 11.88 24.34
C ARG A 70 37.60 10.97 23.39
N LYS A 71 38.23 9.93 22.83
CA LYS A 71 37.54 8.92 22.02
C LYS A 71 36.46 8.18 22.81
N ILE A 72 36.79 7.76 24.04
CA ILE A 72 35.84 7.09 24.93
C ILE A 72 34.68 8.04 25.29
N GLN A 73 34.97 9.33 25.55
CA GLN A 73 33.92 10.33 25.82
C GLN A 73 32.96 10.50 24.64
N ILE A 74 33.46 10.57 23.39
CA ILE A 74 32.61 10.70 22.20
C ILE A 74 31.69 9.48 22.05
N ILE A 75 32.22 8.27 22.22
CA ILE A 75 31.42 7.04 22.13
C ILE A 75 30.28 7.05 23.15
N TRP A 76 30.54 7.46 24.39
CA TRP A 76 29.50 7.58 25.40
C TRP A 76 28.46 8.66 25.08
N ILE A 77 28.89 9.78 24.50
CA ILE A 77 27.99 10.84 24.04
C ILE A 77 27.09 10.32 22.91
N GLU A 78 27.65 9.63 21.91
CA GLU A 78 26.87 9.03 20.82
C GLU A 78 25.82 8.05 21.34
N ILE A 79 26.20 7.14 22.24
CA ILE A 79 25.27 6.19 22.85
C ILE A 79 24.16 6.94 23.59
N GLY A 80 24.51 7.97 24.36
CA GLY A 80 23.53 8.82 25.06
C GLY A 80 22.56 9.48 24.10
N VAL A 81 23.04 10.07 23.00
CA VAL A 81 22.20 10.71 21.98
C VAL A 81 21.26 9.70 21.33
N ILE A 82 21.75 8.52 20.95
CA ILE A 82 20.92 7.48 20.32
C ILE A 82 19.80 7.03 21.27
N ILE A 83 20.11 6.84 22.56
CA ILE A 83 19.11 6.47 23.57
C ILE A 83 18.06 7.57 23.72
N VAL A 84 18.48 8.84 23.84
CA VAL A 84 17.57 9.98 24.00
C VAL A 84 16.67 10.13 22.79
N VAL A 85 17.21 10.06 21.57
CA VAL A 85 16.43 10.13 20.32
C VAL A 85 15.42 8.98 20.23
N SER A 86 15.81 7.77 20.66
CA SER A 86 14.91 6.60 20.68
C SER A 86 13.73 6.79 21.64
N ILE A 87 13.98 7.33 22.83
CA ILE A 87 12.94 7.63 23.82
C ILE A 87 12.00 8.71 23.29
N LEU A 88 12.55 9.81 22.75
CA LEU A 88 11.76 10.91 22.20
C LEU A 88 10.86 10.44 21.06
N PHE A 89 11.37 9.60 20.15
CA PHE A 89 10.57 9.05 19.06
C PHE A 89 9.38 8.23 19.58
N GLY A 90 9.59 7.41 20.62
CA GLY A 90 8.52 6.63 21.25
C GLY A 90 7.46 7.49 21.94
N LEU A 91 7.82 8.67 22.47
CA LEU A 91 6.91 9.57 23.16
C LEU A 91 6.09 10.47 22.20
N VAL A 92 6.71 10.90 21.11
CA VAL A 92 6.08 11.83 20.15
C VAL A 92 5.16 11.09 19.17
N LYS A 93 5.42 9.81 18.91
CA LYS A 93 4.62 8.98 18.00
C LYS A 93 3.17 8.87 18.48
N PRO A 94 2.19 9.47 17.78
CA PRO A 94 0.80 9.16 18.06
C PRO A 94 0.55 7.67 17.77
N LYS A 95 -0.28 7.03 18.59
CA LYS A 95 -0.72 5.64 18.38
C LYS A 95 -1.75 5.59 17.25
N GLU A 96 -1.31 5.91 16.04
CA GLU A 96 -2.16 5.82 14.86
C GLU A 96 -2.25 4.37 14.40
N LYS A 97 -3.47 3.84 14.27
CA LYS A 97 -3.67 2.55 13.64
C LYS A 97 -3.31 2.69 12.16
N THR A 98 -2.31 1.92 11.75
CA THR A 98 -1.88 1.83 10.36
C THR A 98 -2.19 0.43 9.86
N ILE A 99 -3.08 0.36 8.87
CA ILE A 99 -3.40 -0.86 8.15
C ILE A 99 -2.55 -0.87 6.88
N MET A 100 -1.65 -1.83 6.79
CA MET A 100 -0.69 -1.92 5.67
C MET A 100 -0.57 -3.36 5.17
N SER A 101 -0.47 -3.51 3.85
CA SER A 101 -0.07 -4.78 3.23
C SER A 101 0.76 -4.52 1.97
N LEU A 102 1.74 -5.38 1.73
CA LEU A 102 2.62 -5.33 0.57
C LEU A 102 2.06 -6.23 -0.53
N SER A 103 2.13 -5.79 -1.79
CA SER A 103 1.71 -6.61 -2.93
C SER A 103 2.56 -7.88 -3.05
N PRO A 104 2.03 -8.94 -3.66
CA PRO A 104 2.79 -10.18 -3.85
C PRO A 104 4.12 -9.99 -4.61
N ASP A 105 4.20 -9.02 -5.53
CA ASP A 105 5.42 -8.69 -6.27
C ASP A 105 6.30 -7.61 -5.58
N ALA A 106 5.92 -7.18 -4.38
CA ALA A 106 6.58 -6.15 -3.58
C ALA A 106 6.71 -4.78 -4.25
N LYS A 107 5.93 -4.49 -5.29
CA LYS A 107 5.96 -3.19 -5.98
C LYS A 107 4.94 -2.19 -5.47
N GLN A 108 3.88 -2.66 -4.80
CA GLN A 108 2.80 -1.82 -4.31
C GLN A 108 2.53 -2.04 -2.82
N VAL A 109 2.03 -1.00 -2.16
CA VAL A 109 1.68 -1.01 -0.74
C VAL A 109 0.27 -0.47 -0.61
N PHE A 110 -0.62 -1.29 -0.06
CA PHE A 110 -1.90 -0.83 0.44
C PHE A 110 -1.71 -0.18 1.80
N LEU A 111 -2.18 1.06 1.95
CA LEU A 111 -1.98 1.86 3.16
C LEU A 111 -3.26 2.61 3.51
N VAL A 112 -3.76 2.35 4.72
CA VAL A 112 -4.82 3.12 5.37
C VAL A 112 -4.31 3.56 6.73
N LYS A 113 -4.40 4.86 7.02
CA LYS A 113 -4.04 5.42 8.33
C LYS A 113 -5.27 6.03 8.99
N GLU A 114 -5.40 5.80 10.29
CA GLU A 114 -6.34 6.52 11.15
C GLU A 114 -5.70 7.83 11.62
N THR A 115 -6.37 8.96 11.41
CA THR A 115 -5.85 10.25 11.89
C THR A 115 -6.30 10.54 13.33
N SER A 116 -5.37 11.12 14.10
CA SER A 116 -5.55 11.40 15.52
C SER A 116 -6.67 12.40 15.87
N ASN A 117 -7.11 13.22 14.92
CA ASN A 117 -8.09 14.31 15.18
C ASN A 117 -9.56 13.87 15.05
N ASP A 118 -9.88 13.02 14.07
CA ASP A 118 -11.28 12.70 13.70
C ASP A 118 -11.61 11.20 13.84
N HIS A 119 -10.63 10.36 14.23
CA HIS A 119 -10.73 8.89 14.11
C HIS A 119 -11.18 8.45 12.71
N ALA A 120 -10.90 9.27 11.70
CA ALA A 120 -11.24 9.00 10.33
C ALA A 120 -10.12 8.18 9.68
N LEU A 121 -10.53 7.22 8.83
CA LEU A 121 -9.62 6.41 8.06
C LEU A 121 -9.39 7.06 6.70
N TYR A 122 -8.12 7.12 6.32
CA TYR A 122 -7.70 7.73 5.07
C TYR A 122 -6.90 6.73 4.26
N TYR A 123 -7.29 6.56 3.01
CA TYR A 123 -6.56 5.75 2.04
C TYR A 123 -5.48 6.60 1.37
N PHE A 124 -4.27 6.04 1.34
CA PHE A 124 -3.12 6.66 0.71
C PHE A 124 -2.71 5.86 -0.52
N ASN A 125 -2.49 6.56 -1.63
CA ASN A 125 -1.85 5.96 -2.79
C ASN A 125 -0.34 6.02 -2.61
N ASN A 126 0.37 4.91 -2.84
CA ASN A 126 1.81 4.86 -2.70
C ASN A 126 2.52 5.37 -3.97
N TYR A 127 3.74 5.86 -3.79
CA TYR A 127 4.67 6.27 -4.83
C TYR A 127 6.06 5.74 -4.46
N TYR A 128 6.65 4.93 -5.33
CA TYR A 128 7.99 4.38 -5.15
C TYR A 128 8.23 3.67 -3.80
N LEU A 129 7.21 3.01 -3.23
CA LEU A 129 7.27 2.20 -1.99
C LEU A 129 7.67 2.92 -0.69
N ILE A 130 8.03 4.19 -0.75
CA ILE A 130 8.53 4.96 0.40
C ILE A 130 7.56 6.08 0.74
N VAL A 131 6.96 6.68 -0.29
CA VAL A 131 6.12 7.86 -0.19
C VAL A 131 4.67 7.45 -0.43
N ALA A 132 3.74 8.11 0.23
CA ALA A 132 2.30 7.95 0.06
C ALA A 132 1.66 9.33 -0.06
N ARG A 133 0.57 9.44 -0.81
CA ARG A 133 -0.23 10.66 -0.90
C ARG A 133 -1.65 10.33 -0.51
N LEU A 134 -2.25 11.19 0.30
CA LEU A 134 -3.66 11.11 0.63
C LEU A 134 -4.48 11.08 -0.67
N LYS A 135 -5.31 10.05 -0.83
CA LYS A 135 -6.16 9.88 -2.01
C LYS A 135 -7.62 10.09 -1.65
N GLU A 136 -8.12 9.43 -0.60
CA GLU A 136 -9.54 9.48 -0.26
C GLU A 136 -9.75 9.23 1.24
N LYS A 137 -10.79 9.85 1.80
CA LYS A 137 -11.32 9.54 3.13
C LYS A 137 -12.28 8.35 3.01
N LEU A 138 -12.09 7.31 3.80
CA LEU A 138 -13.04 6.20 3.84
C LEU A 138 -14.36 6.69 4.44
N PRO A 139 -15.51 6.20 3.95
CA PRO A 139 -16.83 6.66 4.39
C PRO A 139 -17.12 6.34 5.86
N VAL A 140 -16.40 5.39 6.46
CA VAL A 140 -16.55 5.02 7.86
C VAL A 140 -15.21 5.16 8.59
N GLY A 141 -15.23 5.85 9.73
CA GLY A 141 -14.01 6.17 10.48
C GLY A 141 -13.49 5.06 11.40
N GLU A 142 -14.37 4.23 11.95
CA GLU A 142 -13.93 3.22 12.93
C GLU A 142 -14.06 1.79 12.40
N ILE A 143 -12.92 1.09 12.37
CA ILE A 143 -12.81 -0.35 12.05
C ILE A 143 -12.69 -1.15 13.35
N THR A 144 -13.57 -2.14 13.50
CA THR A 144 -13.52 -3.13 14.59
C THR A 144 -12.70 -4.35 14.22
N ASP A 145 -12.88 -4.85 12.99
CA ASP A 145 -12.21 -6.03 12.44
C ASP A 145 -11.99 -5.83 10.94
N TYR A 146 -10.93 -6.41 10.38
CA TYR A 146 -10.60 -6.26 8.97
C TYR A 146 -9.81 -7.44 8.40
N GLN A 147 -9.98 -7.65 7.10
CA GLN A 147 -9.23 -8.59 6.29
C GLN A 147 -8.68 -7.88 5.04
N LEU A 148 -7.39 -8.06 4.77
CA LEU A 148 -6.74 -7.55 3.57
C LEU A 148 -6.42 -8.70 2.61
N THR A 149 -6.82 -8.55 1.35
CA THR A 149 -6.59 -9.58 0.32
C THR A 149 -6.13 -8.95 -0.99
N TRP A 150 -4.97 -9.39 -1.48
CA TRP A 150 -4.51 -9.05 -2.82
C TRP A 150 -5.13 -9.99 -3.85
N LEU A 151 -5.97 -9.43 -4.72
CA LEU A 151 -6.58 -10.16 -5.85
C LEU A 151 -5.53 -10.37 -6.95
N THR A 152 -4.82 -9.30 -7.30
CA THR A 152 -3.71 -9.28 -8.26
C THR A 152 -2.50 -8.59 -7.63
N ASN A 153 -1.38 -8.48 -8.35
CA ASN A 153 -0.24 -7.68 -7.92
C ASN A 153 -0.55 -6.17 -7.77
N GLU A 154 -1.65 -5.72 -8.39
CA GLU A 154 -1.99 -4.31 -8.50
C GLU A 154 -3.39 -3.95 -7.96
N THR A 155 -4.09 -4.92 -7.36
CA THR A 155 -5.42 -4.72 -6.76
C THR A 155 -5.50 -5.38 -5.39
N CYS A 156 -5.70 -4.57 -4.35
CA CYS A 156 -5.89 -5.01 -2.97
C CYS A 156 -7.28 -4.62 -2.48
N VAL A 157 -7.95 -5.55 -1.79
CA VAL A 157 -9.25 -5.34 -1.17
C VAL A 157 -9.08 -5.32 0.33
N LEU A 158 -9.55 -4.25 0.95
CA LEU A 158 -9.79 -4.16 2.39
C LEU A 158 -11.26 -4.44 2.63
N VAL A 159 -11.58 -5.56 3.27
CA VAL A 159 -12.90 -5.83 3.83
C VAL A 159 -12.84 -5.51 5.31
N TYR A 160 -13.80 -4.75 5.82
CA TYR A 160 -13.77 -4.33 7.22
C TYR A 160 -15.16 -4.23 7.83
N ARG A 161 -15.24 -4.44 9.14
CA ARG A 161 -16.47 -4.29 9.92
C ARG A 161 -16.47 -2.98 10.69
N SER A 162 -17.49 -2.18 10.48
CA SER A 162 -17.73 -0.95 11.23
C SER A 162 -18.40 -1.21 12.58
N LYS A 163 -18.52 -0.15 13.41
CA LYS A 163 -19.13 -0.22 14.75
C LYS A 163 -20.56 -0.76 14.74
N ASP A 164 -21.36 -0.43 13.72
CA ASP A 164 -22.72 -0.93 13.49
C ASP A 164 -22.80 -2.37 12.96
N GLN A 165 -21.67 -3.08 12.94
CA GLN A 165 -21.51 -4.45 12.45
C GLN A 165 -21.73 -4.63 10.92
N ALA A 166 -21.94 -3.55 10.18
CA ALA A 166 -22.01 -3.61 8.72
C ALA A 166 -20.64 -3.96 8.12
N LEU A 167 -20.66 -4.76 7.05
CA LEU A 167 -19.46 -5.13 6.33
C LEU A 167 -19.21 -4.13 5.20
N HIS A 168 -18.05 -3.50 5.18
CA HIS A 168 -17.65 -2.55 4.15
C HIS A 168 -16.47 -3.09 3.36
N GLN A 169 -16.26 -2.56 2.17
CA GLN A 169 -15.08 -2.84 1.38
C GLN A 169 -14.51 -1.57 0.75
N TYR A 170 -13.19 -1.54 0.64
CA TYR A 170 -12.45 -0.54 -0.12
C TYR A 170 -11.42 -1.24 -1.00
N ILE A 171 -11.31 -0.83 -2.26
CA ILE A 171 -10.37 -1.44 -3.20
C ILE A 171 -9.29 -0.43 -3.59
N GLY A 172 -8.05 -0.76 -3.24
CA GLY A 172 -6.87 -0.04 -3.70
C GLY A 172 -6.42 -0.57 -5.05
N THR A 173 -6.42 0.29 -6.07
CA THR A 173 -5.97 -0.03 -7.43
C THR A 173 -4.74 0.76 -7.82
N TYR A 174 -3.71 0.03 -8.25
CA TYR A 174 -2.40 0.55 -8.67
C TYR A 174 -2.13 0.33 -10.16
N GLY A 175 -2.95 -0.50 -10.81
CA GLY A 175 -2.94 -0.70 -12.25
C GLY A 175 -3.68 0.44 -12.96
N GLY A 176 -2.96 1.22 -13.74
CA GLY A 176 -3.54 2.20 -14.66
C GLY A 176 -3.54 1.65 -16.07
N ARG A 177 -4.72 1.41 -16.66
CA ARG A 177 -4.81 1.18 -18.10
C ARG A 177 -4.74 2.54 -18.81
N LYS A 178 -4.07 2.61 -19.97
CA LYS A 178 -3.65 3.85 -20.65
C LYS A 178 -4.77 4.85 -20.96
N ILE A 179 -6.04 4.46 -20.79
CA ILE A 179 -7.20 5.30 -21.07
C ILE A 179 -7.94 5.56 -19.77
N ALA A 180 -7.94 6.83 -19.36
CA ALA A 180 -8.57 7.32 -18.13
C ALA A 180 -10.10 7.09 -18.08
N TYR A 181 -10.72 6.73 -19.21
CA TYR A 181 -12.17 6.52 -19.37
C TYR A 181 -12.58 5.04 -19.46
N SER A 182 -11.69 4.09 -19.12
CA SER A 182 -12.05 2.67 -19.14
C SER A 182 -13.04 2.35 -18.01
N TYR A 183 -14.26 1.96 -18.38
CA TYR A 183 -15.29 1.50 -17.45
C TYR A 183 -15.13 0.00 -17.20
N VAL A 184 -14.89 -0.38 -15.96
CA VAL A 184 -14.65 -1.79 -15.57
C VAL A 184 -15.86 -2.64 -15.94
N LEU A 185 -17.05 -2.11 -15.70
CA LEU A 185 -18.32 -2.76 -16.01
C LEU A 185 -18.50 -3.07 -17.50
N SER A 186 -18.07 -2.18 -18.39
CA SER A 186 -18.05 -2.43 -19.84
C SER A 186 -17.09 -3.57 -20.20
N ASN A 187 -15.92 -3.62 -19.55
CA ASN A 187 -14.98 -4.73 -19.69
C ASN A 187 -15.55 -6.04 -19.13
N LEU A 188 -16.46 -6.01 -18.17
CA LEU A 188 -17.12 -7.20 -17.61
C LEU A 188 -18.31 -7.71 -18.44
N THR A 189 -18.78 -6.98 -19.44
CA THR A 189 -19.93 -7.42 -20.26
C THR A 189 -19.66 -8.78 -20.92
N GLY A 190 -20.63 -9.69 -20.85
CA GLY A 190 -20.54 -11.08 -21.30
C GLY A 190 -20.62 -12.08 -20.15
N SER A 191 -20.23 -13.33 -20.42
CA SER A 191 -20.28 -14.44 -19.47
C SER A 191 -18.88 -14.89 -19.07
N TRP A 192 -18.70 -15.14 -17.78
CA TRP A 192 -17.44 -15.55 -17.16
C TRP A 192 -17.71 -16.75 -16.28
N VAL A 193 -16.88 -17.79 -16.36
CA VAL A 193 -17.10 -19.05 -15.63
C VAL A 193 -15.81 -19.55 -15.00
N SER A 194 -15.89 -20.10 -13.79
CA SER A 194 -14.78 -20.77 -13.12
C SER A 194 -14.39 -22.06 -13.85
N LYS A 195 -13.15 -22.51 -13.70
CA LYS A 195 -12.67 -23.75 -14.34
C LYS A 195 -13.50 -24.99 -13.97
N ASP A 196 -14.07 -25.02 -12.77
CA ASP A 196 -14.92 -26.11 -12.30
C ASP A 196 -16.42 -25.92 -12.62
N GLY A 197 -16.80 -24.80 -13.25
CA GLY A 197 -18.17 -24.49 -13.65
C GLY A 197 -19.12 -24.17 -12.50
N LYS A 198 -18.65 -24.12 -11.25
CA LYS A 198 -19.50 -23.89 -10.07
C LYS A 198 -19.86 -22.43 -9.85
N THR A 199 -18.99 -21.53 -10.31
CA THR A 199 -19.17 -20.09 -10.16
C THR A 199 -19.20 -19.43 -11.54
N SER A 200 -20.18 -18.57 -11.77
CA SER A 200 -20.28 -17.80 -13.00
C SER A 200 -20.69 -16.36 -12.72
N LEU A 201 -20.21 -15.44 -13.54
CA LEU A 201 -20.62 -14.04 -13.58
C LEU A 201 -21.13 -13.73 -14.97
N THR A 202 -22.32 -13.14 -15.07
CA THR A 202 -22.82 -12.58 -16.33
C THR A 202 -23.10 -11.09 -16.13
N SER A 203 -22.61 -10.25 -17.04
CA SER A 203 -22.93 -8.83 -17.02
C SER A 203 -23.46 -8.36 -18.36
N SER A 204 -24.52 -7.56 -18.34
CA SER A 204 -25.13 -6.99 -19.52
C SER A 204 -25.54 -5.54 -19.26
N GLY A 205 -25.69 -4.75 -20.32
CA GLY A 205 -26.14 -3.36 -20.25
C GLY A 205 -27.56 -3.18 -19.67
N ALA A 206 -28.37 -4.26 -19.56
CA ALA A 206 -29.75 -4.19 -19.11
C ALA A 206 -29.96 -4.66 -17.66
N THR A 207 -29.10 -5.54 -17.14
CA THR A 207 -29.35 -6.27 -15.87
C THR A 207 -28.27 -6.07 -14.82
N GLY A 208 -27.21 -5.31 -15.10
CA GLY A 208 -26.10 -5.13 -14.16
C GLY A 208 -25.15 -6.34 -14.15
N VAL A 209 -24.87 -6.85 -12.95
CA VAL A 209 -23.99 -8.00 -12.71
C VAL A 209 -24.78 -9.10 -12.00
N VAL A 210 -24.80 -10.30 -12.59
CA VAL A 210 -25.41 -11.48 -12.00
C VAL A 210 -24.30 -12.47 -11.65
N ILE A 211 -24.23 -12.88 -10.38
CA ILE A 211 -23.28 -13.88 -9.89
C ILE A 211 -24.07 -15.12 -9.48
N LYS A 212 -23.64 -16.27 -9.97
CA LYS A 212 -24.10 -17.58 -9.50
C LYS A 212 -22.93 -18.29 -8.84
N ALA A 213 -23.05 -18.60 -7.56
CA ALA A 213 -22.03 -19.28 -6.77
C ALA A 213 -22.72 -20.20 -5.75
N ASP A 214 -22.20 -21.42 -5.56
CA ASP A 214 -22.71 -22.38 -4.56
C ASP A 214 -24.23 -22.67 -4.63
N GLY A 215 -24.81 -22.54 -5.83
CA GLY A 215 -26.25 -22.75 -6.05
C GLY A 215 -27.12 -21.52 -5.77
N GLU A 216 -26.56 -20.44 -5.25
CA GLU A 216 -27.21 -19.15 -5.06
C GLU A 216 -27.05 -18.28 -6.32
N VAL A 217 -28.05 -17.44 -6.59
CA VAL A 217 -28.03 -16.44 -7.66
C VAL A 217 -28.24 -15.07 -7.02
N GLU A 218 -27.29 -14.18 -7.23
CA GLU A 218 -27.29 -12.82 -6.70
C GLU A 218 -27.24 -11.83 -7.87
N GLU A 219 -28.17 -10.88 -7.89
CA GLU A 219 -28.27 -9.85 -8.92
C GLU A 219 -27.94 -8.48 -8.35
N TYR A 220 -27.04 -7.77 -9.01
CA TYR A 220 -26.53 -6.48 -8.60
C TYR A 220 -26.78 -5.45 -9.72
N PRO A 221 -27.75 -4.54 -9.54
CA PRO A 221 -27.95 -3.44 -10.48
C PRO A 221 -26.75 -2.47 -10.46
N PHE A 222 -26.67 -1.59 -11.45
CA PHE A 222 -25.51 -0.72 -11.66
C PHE A 222 -25.23 0.22 -10.48
N GLU A 223 -26.27 0.64 -9.76
CA GLU A 223 -26.20 1.52 -8.60
C GLU A 223 -25.50 0.84 -7.41
N GLN A 224 -25.56 -0.50 -7.35
CA GLN A 224 -24.88 -1.32 -6.34
C GLN A 224 -23.43 -1.65 -6.72
N ALA A 225 -23.00 -1.26 -7.92
CA ALA A 225 -21.66 -1.51 -8.44
C ALA A 225 -20.80 -0.23 -8.38
N LYS A 226 -19.84 -0.18 -7.45
CA LYS A 226 -18.90 0.95 -7.30
C LYS A 226 -17.57 0.64 -7.96
N GLN A 227 -17.18 1.45 -8.95
CA GLN A 227 -15.89 1.32 -9.63
C GLN A 227 -14.74 1.89 -8.79
N PHE A 228 -13.61 1.18 -8.79
CA PHE A 228 -12.36 1.60 -8.18
C PHE A 228 -11.23 1.64 -9.22
N GLY A 229 -10.79 2.84 -9.59
CA GLY A 229 -9.81 3.03 -10.67
C GLY A 229 -10.34 2.52 -12.01
N THR A 230 -9.49 1.83 -12.78
CA THR A 230 -9.83 1.28 -14.11
C THR A 230 -9.80 -0.26 -14.15
N THR A 231 -9.61 -0.90 -12.99
CA THR A 231 -9.33 -2.35 -12.92
C THR A 231 -10.21 -3.11 -11.94
N ALA A 232 -11.00 -2.45 -11.09
CA ALA A 232 -11.79 -3.14 -10.08
C ALA A 232 -13.20 -2.57 -9.88
N LEU A 233 -14.08 -3.44 -9.39
CA LEU A 233 -15.48 -3.15 -9.11
C LEU A 233 -15.85 -3.77 -7.75
N ALA A 234 -16.53 -3.02 -6.89
CA ALA A 234 -17.13 -3.53 -5.67
C ALA A 234 -18.64 -3.64 -5.86
N LEU A 235 -19.21 -4.80 -5.52
CA LEU A 235 -20.66 -5.02 -5.45
C LEU A 235 -21.08 -5.03 -3.99
N ASN A 236 -22.07 -4.22 -3.65
CA ASN A 236 -22.62 -4.10 -2.31
C ASN A 236 -24.14 -4.27 -2.38
N ASP A 237 -24.75 -4.85 -1.35
CA ASP A 237 -26.16 -4.60 -1.10
C ASP A 237 -26.35 -3.22 -0.45
N ASP A 238 -27.58 -2.86 -0.05
CA ASP A 238 -27.89 -1.56 0.54
C ASP A 238 -27.05 -1.21 1.79
N LYS A 239 -26.46 -2.20 2.46
CA LYS A 239 -25.73 -2.02 3.72
C LYS A 239 -24.36 -2.71 3.79
N ASN A 240 -24.12 -3.75 3.00
CA ASN A 240 -23.01 -4.67 3.15
C ASN A 240 -22.28 -4.93 1.83
N ALA A 241 -20.96 -4.99 1.94
CA ALA A 241 -20.09 -5.54 0.91
C ALA A 241 -20.43 -7.00 0.61
N LYS A 242 -20.44 -7.37 -0.67
CA LYS A 242 -20.78 -8.72 -1.13
C LYS A 242 -19.69 -9.36 -1.95
N TRP A 243 -19.27 -8.67 -3.01
CA TRP A 243 -18.28 -9.18 -3.93
C TRP A 243 -17.31 -8.09 -4.36
N SER A 244 -16.06 -8.46 -4.55
CA SER A 244 -15.03 -7.63 -5.18
C SER A 244 -14.57 -8.31 -6.47
N ILE A 245 -14.49 -7.55 -7.55
CA ILE A 245 -14.07 -8.04 -8.86
C ILE A 245 -12.84 -7.26 -9.29
N SER A 246 -11.82 -7.96 -9.76
CA SER A 246 -10.60 -7.38 -10.34
C SER A 246 -10.33 -7.95 -11.72
N LEU A 247 -10.07 -7.07 -12.69
CA LEU A 247 -9.47 -7.44 -13.96
C LEU A 247 -8.04 -7.94 -13.71
N ASN A 248 -7.67 -9.07 -14.30
CA ASN A 248 -6.33 -9.60 -14.10
C ASN A 248 -5.26 -8.72 -14.75
N SER A 249 -4.10 -8.61 -14.10
CA SER A 249 -2.96 -7.82 -14.58
C SER A 249 -2.33 -8.36 -15.86
N GLU A 250 -2.51 -9.66 -16.13
CA GLU A 250 -1.96 -10.37 -17.30
C GLU A 250 -2.88 -10.30 -18.53
N ASN A 251 -4.07 -9.70 -18.41
CA ASN A 251 -4.98 -9.59 -19.54
C ASN A 251 -4.44 -8.65 -20.62
N GLU A 252 -4.74 -9.00 -21.87
CA GLU A 252 -4.36 -8.20 -23.04
C GLU A 252 -5.37 -7.08 -23.32
N TYR A 253 -4.86 -5.96 -23.82
CA TYR A 253 -5.65 -4.80 -24.21
C TYR A 253 -5.26 -4.38 -25.63
N ASN A 254 -6.24 -3.96 -26.42
CA ASN A 254 -5.98 -3.45 -27.78
C ASN A 254 -5.34 -2.05 -27.73
N ASP A 255 -4.98 -1.51 -28.90
CA ASP A 255 -4.40 -0.17 -29.02
C ASP A 255 -5.35 0.94 -28.53
N GLN A 256 -6.65 0.66 -28.54
CA GLN A 256 -7.72 1.49 -28.00
C GLN A 256 -7.97 1.24 -26.51
N GLY A 257 -7.08 0.53 -25.79
CA GLY A 257 -7.14 0.32 -24.35
C GLY A 257 -8.34 -0.48 -23.84
N GLU A 258 -9.05 -1.18 -24.73
CA GLU A 258 -10.17 -2.06 -24.42
C GLU A 258 -9.65 -3.47 -24.13
N LEU A 259 -10.33 -4.16 -23.21
CA LEU A 259 -9.98 -5.53 -22.85
C LEU A 259 -10.22 -6.47 -24.03
N VAL A 260 -9.18 -7.18 -24.47
CA VAL A 260 -9.33 -8.24 -25.48
C VAL A 260 -9.94 -9.46 -24.79
N LYS A 261 -11.15 -9.82 -25.19
CA LYS A 261 -11.92 -10.94 -24.60
C LYS A 261 -11.74 -12.22 -25.42
N ASN A 262 -11.11 -13.21 -24.82
CA ASN A 262 -10.90 -14.54 -25.36
C ASN A 262 -10.87 -15.57 -24.21
N ALA A 263 -10.76 -16.86 -24.51
CA ALA A 263 -10.79 -17.92 -23.50
C ALA A 263 -9.68 -17.86 -22.42
N GLN A 264 -8.62 -17.09 -22.65
CA GLN A 264 -7.53 -16.87 -21.67
C GLN A 264 -7.77 -15.62 -20.81
N THR A 265 -8.65 -14.71 -21.24
CA THR A 265 -9.02 -13.51 -20.49
C THR A 265 -9.68 -13.94 -19.18
N LYS A 266 -9.14 -13.48 -18.06
CA LYS A 266 -9.61 -13.86 -16.73
C LYS A 266 -9.90 -12.67 -15.83
N ILE A 267 -10.85 -12.85 -14.93
CA ILE A 267 -11.13 -11.93 -13.82
C ILE A 267 -11.00 -12.70 -12.52
N ILE A 268 -10.76 -11.96 -11.43
CA ILE A 268 -10.68 -12.52 -10.08
C ILE A 268 -11.85 -11.98 -9.28
N LEU A 269 -12.62 -12.90 -8.72
CA LEU A 269 -13.75 -12.65 -7.86
C LEU A 269 -13.37 -12.99 -6.41
N LEU A 270 -13.81 -12.18 -5.46
CA LEU A 270 -13.64 -12.41 -4.03
C LEU A 270 -14.97 -12.15 -3.32
N LYS A 271 -15.45 -13.13 -2.54
CA LYS A 271 -16.60 -12.93 -1.66
C LYS A 271 -16.16 -12.08 -0.46
N ALA A 272 -16.94 -11.05 -0.15
CA ALA A 272 -16.67 -10.20 0.99
C ALA A 272 -16.86 -11.01 2.29
N GLY A 273 -15.81 -11.08 3.08
CA GLY A 273 -15.77 -11.80 4.33
C GLY A 273 -14.49 -11.49 5.09
N LEU A 274 -14.50 -11.75 6.39
CA LEU A 274 -13.34 -11.58 7.28
C LEU A 274 -12.60 -12.90 7.52
N GLU A 275 -13.25 -14.03 7.24
CA GLU A 275 -12.69 -15.37 7.44
C GLU A 275 -12.33 -15.99 6.10
N ASP A 276 -11.12 -16.57 6.02
CA ASP A 276 -10.56 -17.33 4.89
C ASP A 276 -10.96 -16.80 3.49
N PRO A 277 -10.41 -15.65 3.05
CA PRO A 277 -10.80 -15.04 1.79
C PRO A 277 -10.44 -15.94 0.59
N GLN A 278 -11.47 -16.48 -0.06
CA GLN A 278 -11.29 -17.33 -1.24
C GLN A 278 -11.37 -16.54 -2.54
N LYS A 279 -10.28 -16.59 -3.31
CA LYS A 279 -10.19 -15.99 -4.65
C LYS A 279 -10.65 -17.00 -5.68
N ILE A 280 -11.62 -16.59 -6.52
CA ILE A 280 -12.16 -17.41 -7.59
C ILE A 280 -11.75 -16.79 -8.92
N GLU A 281 -11.03 -17.55 -9.75
CA GLU A 281 -10.72 -17.14 -11.11
C GLU A 281 -11.88 -17.50 -12.03
N LEU A 282 -12.36 -16.52 -12.80
CA LEU A 282 -13.35 -16.72 -13.84
C LEU A 282 -12.74 -16.40 -15.20
N TYR A 283 -13.05 -17.21 -16.20
CA TYR A 283 -12.54 -17.11 -17.56
C TYR A 283 -13.68 -16.70 -18.49
N PHE A 284 -13.37 -15.86 -19.47
CA PHE A 284 -14.38 -15.40 -20.42
C PHE A 284 -14.88 -16.56 -21.28
N GLN A 285 -16.20 -16.68 -21.40
CA GLN A 285 -16.87 -17.66 -22.22
C GLN A 285 -17.32 -17.01 -23.53
N GLN A 286 -16.83 -17.55 -24.65
CA GLN A 286 -17.24 -17.15 -26.00
C GLN A 286 -18.64 -17.64 -26.35
#